data_AF-A0AB39TV09-F1
#
_entry.id   AF-A0AB39TV09-F1
#
_cell.length_a   1.000
_cell.length_b   1.000
_cell.length_c   1.000
_cell.angle_alpha   90.00
_cell.angle_beta   90.00
_cell.angle_gamma   90.00
#
_symmetry.space_group_name_H-M   'P 1'
#
loop_
_entity.id
_entity.type
_entity.pdbx_description
1 polymer ?
#
loop_
_entity_poly.entity_id
_entity_poly.type
_entity_poly.pdbx_seq_one_letter_code
_entity_poly.pdbx_strand_id
1 'polypeptide(L)'
;MPSRAFTAAVCCLVLALAWRAGLVLLDHRAVRRGYPGAGAYRVGRGWSGPDAWAGQCRRALVGLAAAAVLLPVAVLPASRAAAGAALLACGTAGAWILLDRAPRFTGVCLLVLLALVAVREVGVLAGVLAGGEPSAARVGFLASFFAAQMYLVAGLRKVRSPQFMSGRVLMDNIAYNAWQAAAGSREFLPVPSLPRLAVALDAPVFRAACRAAAVATAGVELTLGLGALGLFPGAVTVLLAVPAHLAFTAISPRRIVPFSAASLGLLLLAASHPLLSGPGW
;
A
#
# COMPACT_ATOMS: atom_id res chain seq x y z
N MET A 1 -19.79 2.86 -17.25
CA MET A 1 -19.39 3.14 -15.85
C MET A 1 -18.10 2.39 -15.54
N PRO A 2 -17.22 2.87 -14.64
CA PRO A 2 -16.03 2.13 -14.23
C PRO A 2 -16.40 0.76 -13.63
N SER A 3 -15.53 -0.25 -13.81
CA SER A 3 -15.73 -1.56 -13.18
C SER A 3 -15.56 -1.47 -11.66
N ARG A 4 -16.16 -2.41 -10.92
CA ARG A 4 -16.04 -2.48 -9.45
C ARG A 4 -14.57 -2.64 -9.03
N ALA A 5 -13.84 -3.52 -9.72
CA ALA A 5 -12.41 -3.73 -9.54
C ALA A 5 -11.60 -2.43 -9.67
N PHE A 6 -11.84 -1.67 -10.74
CA PHE A 6 -11.15 -0.40 -10.96
C PHE A 6 -11.49 0.63 -9.89
N THR A 7 -12.78 0.79 -9.57
CA THR A 7 -13.26 1.70 -8.52
C THR A 7 -12.56 1.42 -7.19
N ALA A 8 -12.53 0.14 -6.78
CA ALA A 8 -11.89 -0.27 -5.54
C ALA A 8 -10.36 -0.05 -5.56
N ALA A 9 -9.70 -0.28 -6.69
CA ALA A 9 -8.28 -0.01 -6.85
C ALA A 9 -7.95 1.49 -6.75
N VAL A 10 -8.78 2.37 -7.33
CA VAL A 10 -8.63 3.82 -7.19
C VAL A 10 -8.89 4.25 -5.74
N CYS A 11 -9.90 3.71 -5.06
CA CYS A 11 -10.12 3.97 -3.63
C CYS A 11 -8.90 3.59 -2.77
N CYS A 12 -8.28 2.44 -3.06
CA CYS A 12 -7.05 2.03 -2.39
C CYS A 12 -5.88 2.99 -2.67
N LEU A 13 -5.74 3.48 -3.90
CA LEU A 13 -4.75 4.48 -4.26
C LEU A 13 -4.99 5.81 -3.52
N VAL A 14 -6.22 6.29 -3.49
CA VAL A 14 -6.62 7.52 -2.77
C VAL A 14 -6.32 7.38 -1.28
N LEU A 15 -6.70 6.24 -0.66
CA LEU A 15 -6.36 5.94 0.73
C LEU A 15 -4.85 5.99 0.97
N ALA A 16 -4.06 5.36 0.08
CA ALA A 16 -2.62 5.31 0.23
C ALA A 16 -1.96 6.71 0.13
N LEU A 17 -2.38 7.52 -0.83
CA LEU A 17 -1.90 8.89 -1.01
C LEU A 17 -2.33 9.80 0.15
N ALA A 18 -3.60 9.76 0.54
CA ALA A 18 -4.13 10.56 1.64
C ALA A 18 -3.50 10.19 2.98
N TRP A 19 -3.33 8.90 3.25
CA TRP A 19 -2.65 8.42 4.45
C TRP A 19 -1.20 8.92 4.52
N ARG A 20 -0.46 8.78 3.40
CA ARG A 20 0.92 9.26 3.32
C ARG A 20 0.99 10.78 3.55
N ALA A 21 0.12 11.56 2.92
CA ALA A 21 0.06 13.00 3.13
C ALA A 21 -0.25 13.34 4.59
N GLY A 22 -1.23 12.65 5.19
CA GLY A 22 -1.59 12.79 6.60
C GLY A 22 -0.41 12.55 7.54
N LEU A 23 0.38 11.50 7.31
CA LEU A 23 1.59 11.24 8.10
C LEU A 23 2.62 12.37 8.00
N VAL A 24 2.87 12.91 6.80
CA VAL A 24 3.78 14.05 6.62
C VAL A 24 3.29 15.29 7.38
N LEU A 25 1.99 15.57 7.33
CA LEU A 25 1.39 16.73 8.01
C LEU A 25 1.39 16.55 9.54
N LEU A 26 1.14 15.33 10.03
CA LEU A 26 1.20 15.01 11.46
C LEU A 26 2.63 15.10 12.00
N ASP A 27 3.61 14.61 11.25
CA ASP A 27 5.03 14.72 11.60
C ASP A 27 5.44 16.19 11.71
N HIS A 28 5.06 17.01 10.73
CA HIS A 28 5.37 18.43 10.75
C HIS A 28 4.79 19.13 11.99
N ARG A 29 3.54 18.80 12.34
CA ARG A 29 2.88 19.34 13.54
C ARG A 29 3.58 18.90 14.82
N ALA A 30 4.05 17.65 14.89
CA ALA A 30 4.81 17.14 16.02
C ALA A 30 6.17 17.85 16.15
N VAL A 31 6.91 17.99 15.05
CA VAL A 31 8.21 18.67 15.02
C VAL A 31 8.10 20.14 15.42
N ARG A 32 7.12 20.88 14.86
CA ARG A 32 6.90 22.29 15.21
C ARG A 32 6.61 22.51 16.68
N ARG A 33 5.94 21.56 17.35
CA ARG A 33 5.62 21.65 18.79
C ARG A 33 6.78 21.23 19.68
N GLY A 34 7.56 20.23 19.28
CA GLY A 34 8.61 19.65 20.12
C GLY A 34 9.99 20.28 19.95
N TYR A 35 10.30 20.84 18.78
CA TYR A 35 11.66 21.32 18.44
C TYR A 35 11.65 22.65 17.67
N PRO A 36 11.09 23.73 18.24
CA PRO A 36 10.89 25.00 17.53
C PRO A 36 12.19 25.68 17.07
N GLY A 37 13.36 25.37 17.68
CA GLY A 37 14.64 26.01 17.36
C GLY A 37 15.77 25.10 16.86
N ALA A 38 15.70 23.77 17.08
CA ALA A 38 16.83 22.86 16.83
C ALA A 38 16.67 21.97 15.58
N GLY A 39 15.48 21.96 14.96
CA GLY A 39 15.14 20.97 13.95
C GLY A 39 14.88 19.58 14.55
N ALA A 40 14.43 18.64 13.73
CA ALA A 40 14.24 17.25 14.15
C ALA A 40 15.10 16.31 13.31
N TYR A 41 15.77 15.36 13.96
CA TYR A 41 16.53 14.32 13.27
C TYR A 41 15.60 13.37 12.51
N ARG A 42 15.92 13.12 11.24
CA ARG A 42 15.28 12.11 10.40
C ARG A 42 16.29 11.07 9.96
N VAL A 43 15.92 9.80 10.15
CA VAL A 43 16.63 8.68 9.54
C VAL A 43 16.72 8.89 8.02
N GLY A 44 17.94 8.93 7.49
CA GLY A 44 18.22 9.13 6.06
C GLY A 44 18.20 10.58 5.57
N ARG A 45 17.90 11.58 6.41
CA ARG A 45 17.99 13.01 6.05
C ARG A 45 18.72 13.90 7.08
N GLY A 46 19.07 13.36 8.25
CA GLY A 46 19.74 14.13 9.30
C GLY A 46 18.81 15.12 9.99
N TRP A 47 19.40 16.10 10.68
CA TRP A 47 18.67 17.19 11.34
C TRP A 47 18.04 18.11 10.29
N SER A 48 16.70 18.20 10.31
CA SER A 48 15.93 19.00 9.36
C SER A 48 15.23 20.17 10.06
N GLY A 49 15.54 21.40 9.64
CA GLY A 49 14.92 22.63 10.13
C GLY A 49 13.50 22.87 9.59
N PRO A 50 12.79 23.88 10.12
CA PRO A 50 11.38 24.17 9.80
C PRO A 50 11.07 24.37 8.31
N ASP A 51 11.98 24.99 7.54
CA ASP A 51 11.77 25.28 6.12
C ASP A 51 11.80 24.04 5.23
N ALA A 52 12.69 23.09 5.54
CA ALA A 52 12.75 21.79 4.87
C ALA A 52 11.45 20.99 5.10
N TRP A 53 10.78 21.23 6.23
CA TRP A 53 9.48 20.66 6.55
C TRP A 53 8.31 21.40 5.86
N ALA A 54 8.37 22.72 5.74
CA ALA A 54 7.37 23.50 5.00
C ALA A 54 7.31 23.07 3.52
N GLY A 55 8.45 22.86 2.88
CA GLY A 55 8.51 22.33 1.51
C GLY A 55 7.89 20.93 1.37
N GLN A 56 8.07 20.05 2.37
CA GLN A 56 7.43 18.73 2.39
C GLN A 56 5.92 18.82 2.58
N CYS A 57 5.46 19.70 3.47
CA CYS A 57 4.02 19.91 3.69
C CYS A 57 3.33 20.42 2.43
N ARG A 58 3.93 21.38 1.72
CA ARG A 58 3.40 21.86 0.44
C ARG A 58 3.26 20.72 -0.57
N ARG A 59 4.28 19.87 -0.71
CA ARG A 59 4.21 18.69 -1.60
C ARG A 59 3.16 17.67 -1.14
N ALA A 60 3.02 17.45 0.17
CA ALA A 60 2.00 16.55 0.72
C ALA A 60 0.58 17.07 0.46
N LEU A 61 0.35 18.39 0.55
CA LEU A 61 -0.93 19.01 0.19
C LEU A 61 -1.23 18.87 -1.31
N VAL A 62 -0.22 19.03 -2.17
CA VAL A 62 -0.34 18.76 -3.61
C VAL A 62 -0.71 17.29 -3.86
N GLY A 63 -0.07 16.36 -3.14
CA GLY A 63 -0.40 14.94 -3.16
C GLY A 63 -1.83 14.64 -2.72
N LEU A 64 -2.30 15.33 -1.66
CA LEU A 64 -3.67 15.22 -1.17
C LEU A 64 -4.68 15.78 -2.17
N ALA A 65 -4.38 16.90 -2.81
CA ALA A 65 -5.21 17.47 -3.88
C ALA A 65 -5.32 16.50 -5.06
N ALA A 66 -4.21 15.90 -5.49
CA ALA A 66 -4.24 14.86 -6.52
C ALA A 66 -5.10 13.66 -6.10
N ALA A 67 -5.01 13.20 -4.85
CA ALA A 67 -5.86 12.13 -4.33
C ALA A 67 -7.35 12.52 -4.34
N ALA A 68 -7.68 13.76 -3.98
CA ALA A 68 -9.05 14.27 -4.00
C ALA A 68 -9.61 14.32 -5.43
N VAL A 69 -8.80 14.68 -6.43
CA VAL A 69 -9.19 14.65 -7.86
C VAL A 69 -9.43 13.23 -8.37
N LEU A 70 -8.68 12.24 -7.88
CA LEU A 70 -8.85 10.83 -8.27
C LEU A 70 -10.13 10.19 -7.70
N LEU A 71 -10.70 10.72 -6.60
CA LEU A 71 -11.90 10.14 -5.99
C LEU A 71 -13.14 10.23 -6.91
N PRO A 72 -13.49 11.38 -7.52
CA PRO A 72 -14.54 11.45 -8.53
C PRO A 72 -14.33 10.53 -9.74
N VAL A 73 -13.07 10.32 -10.16
CA VAL A 73 -12.72 9.44 -11.29
C VAL A 73 -13.13 7.99 -11.04
N ALA A 74 -13.17 7.57 -9.76
CA ALA A 74 -13.61 6.24 -9.37
C ALA A 74 -15.12 6.03 -9.55
N VAL A 75 -15.93 7.10 -9.50
CA VAL A 75 -17.40 6.98 -9.38
C VAL A 75 -18.13 7.56 -10.58
N LEU A 76 -17.60 8.61 -11.19
CA LEU A 76 -18.28 9.32 -12.26
C LEU A 76 -18.18 8.58 -13.61
N PRO A 77 -19.16 8.79 -14.52
CA PRO A 77 -19.06 8.32 -15.90
C PRO A 77 -17.78 8.81 -16.58
N ALA A 78 -17.21 7.97 -17.43
CA ALA A 78 -15.99 8.31 -18.14
C ALA A 78 -16.25 9.48 -19.11
N SER A 79 -15.43 10.51 -19.01
CA SER A 79 -15.45 11.68 -19.91
C SER A 79 -14.03 12.13 -20.21
N ARG A 80 -13.82 12.84 -21.32
CA ARG A 80 -12.49 13.38 -21.68
C ARG A 80 -11.92 14.30 -20.60
N ALA A 81 -12.78 15.13 -20.01
CA ALA A 81 -12.38 16.03 -18.92
C ALA A 81 -11.96 15.26 -17.66
N ALA A 82 -12.74 14.24 -17.26
CA ALA A 82 -12.39 13.39 -16.12
C ALA A 82 -11.08 12.61 -16.35
N ALA A 83 -10.89 12.05 -17.55
CA ALA A 83 -9.66 11.34 -17.91
C ALA A 83 -8.43 12.27 -17.90
N GLY A 84 -8.56 13.48 -18.46
CA GLY A 84 -7.49 14.49 -18.43
C GLY A 84 -7.13 14.91 -17.00
N ALA A 85 -8.13 15.17 -16.16
CA ALA A 85 -7.91 15.49 -14.74
C ALA A 85 -7.24 14.33 -13.98
N ALA A 86 -7.66 13.09 -14.26
CA ALA A 86 -7.06 11.89 -13.67
C ALA A 86 -5.58 11.73 -14.06
N LEU A 87 -5.24 11.93 -15.35
CA LEU A 87 -3.86 11.87 -15.84
C LEU A 87 -2.97 12.93 -15.18
N LEU A 88 -3.46 14.17 -15.08
CA LEU A 88 -2.76 15.24 -14.38
C LEU A 88 -2.57 14.91 -12.89
N ALA A 89 -3.59 14.37 -12.23
CA ALA A 89 -3.50 13.94 -10.84
C ALA A 89 -2.50 12.78 -10.67
N CYS A 90 -2.50 11.79 -11.57
CA CYS A 90 -1.56 10.69 -11.56
C CYS A 90 -0.11 11.17 -11.73
N GLY A 91 0.13 12.06 -12.70
CA GLY A 91 1.46 12.66 -12.92
C GLY A 91 1.93 13.48 -11.71
N THR A 92 1.03 14.29 -11.14
CA THR A 92 1.30 15.10 -9.95
C THR A 92 1.64 14.23 -8.73
N ALA A 93 0.84 13.19 -8.47
CA ALA A 93 1.10 12.25 -7.39
C ALA A 93 2.41 11.46 -7.61
N GLY A 94 2.68 11.04 -8.86
CA GLY A 94 3.93 10.38 -9.24
C GLY A 94 5.16 11.26 -8.97
N ALA A 95 5.12 12.51 -9.42
CA ALA A 95 6.18 13.48 -9.16
C ALA A 95 6.39 13.70 -7.65
N TRP A 96 5.31 13.81 -6.87
CA TRP A 96 5.40 13.90 -5.41
C TRP A 96 6.09 12.68 -4.79
N ILE A 97 5.71 11.46 -5.20
CA ILE A 97 6.29 10.21 -4.68
C ILE A 97 7.80 10.15 -4.94
N LEU A 98 8.22 10.52 -6.16
CA LEU A 98 9.63 10.52 -6.58
C LEU A 98 10.45 11.57 -5.83
N LEU A 99 9.96 12.81 -5.75
CA LEU A 99 10.66 13.91 -5.08
C LEU A 99 10.80 13.68 -3.58
N ASP A 100 9.81 13.06 -2.94
CA ASP A 100 9.83 12.82 -1.51
C ASP A 100 10.55 11.52 -1.10
N ARG A 101 11.15 10.79 -2.06
CA ARG A 101 11.96 9.58 -1.81
C ARG A 101 11.25 8.59 -0.87
N ALA A 102 10.04 8.17 -1.25
CA ALA A 102 9.30 7.16 -0.50
C ALA A 102 10.18 5.91 -0.24
N PRO A 103 9.92 5.13 0.84
CA PRO A 103 10.56 3.83 1.00
C PRO A 103 10.43 3.02 -0.30
N ARG A 104 11.53 2.40 -0.74
CA ARG A 104 11.67 1.86 -2.11
C ARG A 104 10.47 1.04 -2.55
N PHE A 105 10.04 0.05 -1.74
CA PHE A 105 8.92 -0.82 -2.07
C PHE A 105 7.56 -0.11 -2.08
N THR A 106 7.29 0.78 -1.12
CA THR A 106 6.08 1.62 -1.09
C THR A 106 6.01 2.52 -2.32
N GLY A 107 7.13 3.17 -2.67
CA GLY A 107 7.22 4.03 -3.84
C GLY A 107 6.95 3.27 -5.13
N VAL A 108 7.60 2.12 -5.34
CA VAL A 108 7.39 1.28 -6.53
C VAL A 108 5.92 0.84 -6.63
N CYS A 109 5.33 0.32 -5.55
CA CYS A 109 3.96 -0.16 -5.57
C CYS A 109 2.95 0.96 -5.90
N LEU A 110 3.12 2.15 -5.30
CA LEU A 110 2.31 3.32 -5.61
C LEU A 110 2.46 3.78 -7.07
N LEU A 111 3.70 3.85 -7.57
CA LEU A 111 3.98 4.28 -8.94
C LEU A 111 3.41 3.31 -9.96
N VAL A 112 3.49 1.99 -9.72
CA VAL A 112 2.87 0.98 -10.57
C VAL A 112 1.35 1.18 -10.58
N LEU A 113 0.70 1.29 -9.42
CA LEU A 113 -0.76 1.48 -9.37
C LEU A 113 -1.18 2.79 -10.06
N LEU A 114 -0.45 3.89 -9.86
CA LEU A 114 -0.66 5.16 -10.56
C LEU A 114 -0.52 5.01 -12.08
N ALA A 115 0.50 4.29 -12.54
CA ALA A 115 0.73 4.06 -13.95
C ALA A 115 -0.41 3.24 -14.58
N LEU A 116 -0.92 2.23 -13.87
CA LEU A 116 -2.05 1.42 -14.36
C LEU A 116 -3.35 2.22 -14.44
N VAL A 117 -3.61 3.09 -13.46
CA VAL A 117 -4.72 4.06 -13.53
C VAL A 117 -4.53 4.97 -14.74
N ALA A 118 -3.34 5.55 -14.93
CA ALA A 118 -3.05 6.41 -16.07
C ALA A 118 -3.22 5.70 -17.43
N VAL A 119 -2.74 4.45 -17.56
CA VAL A 119 -2.90 3.65 -18.79
C VAL A 119 -4.37 3.45 -19.14
N ARG A 120 -5.23 3.20 -18.14
CA ARG A 120 -6.68 3.13 -18.37
C ARG A 120 -7.22 4.45 -18.92
N GLU A 121 -6.87 5.57 -18.29
CA GLU A 121 -7.39 6.89 -18.67
C GLU A 121 -6.89 7.35 -20.04
N VAL A 122 -5.66 6.98 -20.44
CA VAL A 122 -5.19 7.15 -21.82
C VAL A 122 -6.08 6.35 -22.78
N GLY A 123 -6.44 5.12 -22.42
CA GLY A 123 -7.38 4.30 -23.18
C GLY A 123 -8.77 4.94 -23.30
N VAL A 124 -9.27 5.56 -22.23
CA VAL A 124 -10.53 6.33 -22.26
C VAL A 124 -10.41 7.50 -23.23
N LEU A 125 -9.33 8.27 -23.16
CA LEU A 125 -9.12 9.43 -24.04
C LEU A 125 -9.03 9.01 -25.51
N ALA A 126 -8.30 7.93 -25.81
CA ALA A 126 -8.14 7.38 -27.16
C ALA A 126 -9.43 6.72 -27.66
N GLY A 127 -10.16 6.01 -26.80
CA GLY A 127 -11.41 5.33 -27.14
C GLY A 127 -12.53 6.29 -27.51
N VAL A 128 -12.60 7.44 -26.83
CA VAL A 128 -13.52 8.52 -27.20
C VAL A 128 -13.09 9.23 -28.50
N LEU A 129 -11.86 9.00 -29.00
CA LEU A 129 -11.38 9.53 -30.28
C LEU A 129 -11.55 8.53 -31.44
N ALA A 130 -11.47 7.21 -31.17
CA ALA A 130 -11.42 6.16 -32.20
C ALA A 130 -12.59 5.14 -32.15
N GLY A 131 -13.54 5.28 -31.22
CA GLY A 131 -14.69 4.37 -31.08
C GLY A 131 -14.37 3.01 -30.46
N GLY A 132 -13.15 2.79 -29.95
CA GLY A 132 -12.75 1.55 -29.28
C GLY A 132 -12.91 1.65 -27.76
N GLU A 133 -13.44 0.61 -27.10
CA GLU A 133 -13.52 0.60 -25.64
C GLU A 133 -12.13 0.43 -24.98
N PRO A 134 -11.82 1.15 -23.89
CA PRO A 134 -10.63 0.88 -23.10
C PRO A 134 -10.67 -0.54 -22.53
N SER A 135 -9.80 -1.41 -23.03
CA SER A 135 -9.79 -2.81 -22.61
C SER A 135 -9.34 -2.95 -21.15
N ALA A 136 -10.30 -3.11 -20.24
CA ALA A 136 -10.08 -3.44 -18.84
C ALA A 136 -9.15 -4.66 -18.69
N ALA A 137 -9.23 -5.60 -19.64
CA ALA A 137 -8.36 -6.77 -19.70
C ALA A 137 -6.87 -6.44 -19.74
N ARG A 138 -6.45 -5.39 -20.47
CA ARG A 138 -5.02 -5.00 -20.55
C ARG A 138 -4.51 -4.49 -19.21
N VAL A 139 -5.31 -3.66 -18.54
CA VAL A 139 -4.98 -3.12 -17.22
C VAL A 139 -4.97 -4.24 -16.17
N GLY A 140 -5.95 -5.15 -16.24
CA GLY A 140 -6.00 -6.36 -15.41
C GLY A 140 -4.80 -7.28 -15.63
N PHE A 141 -4.36 -7.47 -16.88
CA PHE A 141 -3.17 -8.24 -17.23
C PHE A 141 -1.90 -7.67 -16.59
N LEU A 142 -1.68 -6.36 -16.74
CA LEU A 142 -0.52 -5.70 -16.15
C LEU A 142 -0.58 -5.73 -14.61
N ALA A 143 -1.75 -5.48 -14.02
CA ALA A 143 -1.95 -5.56 -12.57
C ALA A 143 -1.65 -6.97 -12.04
N SER A 144 -2.14 -8.00 -12.73
CA SER A 144 -1.87 -9.41 -12.45
C SER A 144 -0.38 -9.71 -12.46
N PHE A 145 0.34 -9.29 -13.51
CA PHE A 145 1.78 -9.50 -13.61
C PHE A 145 2.54 -8.88 -12.42
N PHE A 146 2.29 -7.61 -12.10
CA PHE A 146 2.99 -6.94 -11.01
C PHE A 146 2.61 -7.50 -9.63
N ALA A 147 1.33 -7.82 -9.41
CA ALA A 147 0.89 -8.44 -8.17
C ALA A 147 1.53 -9.83 -8.01
N ALA A 148 1.49 -10.67 -9.05
CA ALA A 148 2.10 -12.00 -9.04
C ALA A 148 3.61 -11.92 -8.73
N GLN A 149 4.34 -11.04 -9.42
CA GLN A 149 5.78 -10.83 -9.16
C GLN A 149 6.03 -10.44 -7.70
N MET A 150 5.28 -9.48 -7.17
CA MET A 150 5.45 -9.03 -5.80
C MET A 150 5.20 -10.13 -4.78
N TYR A 151 4.07 -10.84 -4.88
CA TYR A 151 3.66 -11.84 -3.89
C TYR A 151 4.42 -13.16 -4.03
N LEU A 152 4.70 -13.63 -5.24
CA LEU A 152 5.49 -14.86 -5.44
C LEU A 152 6.93 -14.66 -4.95
N VAL A 153 7.57 -13.54 -5.30
CA VAL A 153 8.92 -13.25 -4.84
C VAL A 153 8.95 -13.08 -3.32
N ALA A 154 7.98 -12.36 -2.73
CA ALA A 154 7.89 -12.20 -1.28
C ALA A 154 7.67 -13.54 -0.56
N GLY A 155 6.74 -14.36 -1.04
CA GLY A 155 6.43 -15.68 -0.49
C GLY A 155 7.62 -16.65 -0.61
N LEU A 156 8.26 -16.73 -1.78
CA LEU A 156 9.44 -17.57 -1.98
C LEU A 156 10.61 -17.14 -1.08
N ARG A 157 10.84 -15.84 -0.91
CA ARG A 157 11.87 -15.33 0.01
C ARG A 157 11.56 -15.68 1.46
N LYS A 158 10.29 -15.66 1.87
CA LYS A 158 9.85 -16.07 3.21
C LYS A 158 10.04 -17.56 3.44
N VAL A 159 9.60 -18.41 2.52
CA VAL A 159 9.79 -19.87 2.60
C VAL A 159 11.28 -20.24 2.67
N ARG A 160 12.12 -19.55 1.90
CA ARG A 160 13.58 -19.77 1.89
C ARG A 160 14.32 -19.17 3.08
N SER A 161 13.66 -18.44 3.98
CA SER A 161 14.29 -17.83 5.16
C SER A 161 14.03 -18.66 6.41
N PRO A 162 15.04 -19.38 6.96
CA PRO A 162 14.89 -20.11 8.20
C PRO A 162 14.48 -19.21 9.39
N GLN A 163 14.96 -17.96 9.40
CA GLN A 163 14.62 -16.98 10.43
C GLN A 163 13.15 -16.57 10.36
N PHE A 164 12.60 -16.40 9.15
CA PHE A 164 11.19 -16.13 8.99
C PHE A 164 10.35 -17.36 9.34
N MET A 165 10.67 -18.52 8.76
CA MET A 165 9.90 -19.77 8.95
C MET A 165 9.94 -20.32 10.38
N SER A 166 10.93 -19.94 11.19
CA SER A 166 10.94 -20.24 12.63
C SER A 166 10.04 -19.33 13.46
N GLY A 167 9.45 -18.29 12.88
CA GLY A 167 8.64 -17.28 13.58
C GLY A 167 9.45 -16.19 14.29
N ARG A 168 10.78 -16.30 14.31
CA ARG A 168 11.66 -15.36 15.03
C ARG A 168 11.49 -13.92 14.55
N VAL A 169 11.40 -13.71 13.23
CA VAL A 169 11.20 -12.37 12.65
C VAL A 169 9.89 -11.74 13.13
N LEU A 170 8.81 -12.51 13.31
CA LEU A 170 7.54 -11.97 13.82
C LEU A 170 7.64 -11.64 15.31
N MET A 171 8.30 -12.49 16.11
CA MET A 171 8.55 -12.20 17.52
C MET A 171 9.36 -10.92 17.69
N ASP A 172 10.48 -10.79 16.96
CA ASP A 172 11.36 -9.63 17.00
C ASP A 172 10.61 -8.36 16.57
N ASN A 173 9.77 -8.44 15.53
CA ASN A 173 8.96 -7.32 15.07
C ASN A 173 7.91 -6.91 16.12
N ILE A 174 7.21 -7.85 16.76
CA ILE A 174 6.26 -7.56 17.84
C ILE A 174 6.99 -6.89 19.03
N ALA A 175 8.15 -7.41 19.42
CA ALA A 175 8.94 -6.86 20.51
C ALA A 175 9.44 -5.44 20.20
N TYR A 176 9.99 -5.24 19.00
CA TYR A 176 10.42 -3.94 18.52
C TYR A 176 9.27 -2.93 18.51
N ASN A 177 8.10 -3.31 17.98
CA ASN A 177 6.96 -2.42 17.89
C ASN A 177 6.42 -2.01 19.27
N ALA A 178 6.32 -2.96 20.20
CA ALA A 178 5.87 -2.69 21.57
C ALA A 178 6.84 -1.75 22.29
N TRP A 179 8.16 -1.96 22.11
CA TRP A 179 9.18 -1.10 22.69
C TRP A 179 9.13 0.32 22.10
N GLN A 180 9.01 0.44 20.78
CA GLN A 180 8.88 1.73 20.13
C GLN A 180 7.61 2.47 20.58
N ALA A 181 6.48 1.77 20.69
CA ALA A 181 5.24 2.35 21.19
C ALA A 181 5.38 2.83 22.66
N ALA A 182 6.01 2.04 23.51
CA ALA A 182 6.27 2.39 24.91
C ALA A 182 7.23 3.58 25.05
N ALA A 183 8.20 3.72 24.14
CA ALA A 183 9.07 4.90 24.02
C ALA A 183 8.35 6.15 23.46
N GLY A 184 7.03 6.09 23.27
CA GLY A 184 6.21 7.22 22.83
C GLY A 184 6.09 7.35 21.30
N SER A 185 6.58 6.36 20.53
CA SER A 185 6.39 6.37 19.07
C SER A 185 4.93 6.18 18.71
N ARG A 186 4.42 7.10 17.89
CA ARG A 186 3.08 7.01 17.30
C ARG A 186 3.07 6.20 16.00
N GLU A 187 4.19 5.61 15.59
CA GLU A 187 4.20 4.74 14.40
C GLU A 187 3.57 3.38 14.67
N PHE A 188 3.53 2.95 15.93
CA PHE A 188 3.12 1.60 16.30
C PHE A 188 1.90 1.62 17.20
N LEU A 189 1.12 0.54 17.18
CA LEU A 189 0.06 0.35 18.16
C LEU A 189 0.67 0.02 19.52
N PRO A 190 0.18 0.60 20.63
CA PRO A 190 0.68 0.32 21.98
C PRO A 190 0.13 -1.02 22.52
N VAL A 191 0.15 -2.06 21.70
CA VAL A 191 -0.39 -3.38 22.01
C VAL A 191 0.55 -4.46 21.44
N PRO A 192 1.00 -5.42 22.26
CA PRO A 192 0.76 -5.56 23.71
C PRO A 192 1.58 -4.57 24.55
N SER A 193 1.16 -4.33 25.81
CA SER A 193 1.98 -3.63 26.81
C SER A 193 3.23 -4.44 27.17
N LEU A 194 4.34 -3.79 27.53
CA LEU A 194 5.61 -4.48 27.83
C LEU A 194 5.53 -5.59 28.89
N PRO A 195 4.81 -5.45 30.02
CA PRO A 195 4.71 -6.54 30.99
C PRO A 195 4.02 -7.78 30.41
N ARG A 196 2.95 -7.59 29.62
CA ARG A 196 2.26 -8.68 28.92
C ARG A 196 3.13 -9.29 27.83
N LEU A 197 3.93 -8.48 27.15
CA LEU A 197 4.88 -8.97 26.15
C LEU A 197 5.95 -9.86 26.80
N ALA A 198 6.52 -9.47 27.94
CA ALA A 198 7.51 -10.27 28.64
C ALA A 198 6.95 -11.67 28.97
N VAL A 199 5.75 -11.74 29.56
CA VAL A 199 5.05 -13.00 29.83
C VAL A 199 4.82 -13.81 28.54
N ALA A 200 4.43 -13.16 27.45
CA ALA A 200 4.20 -13.84 26.18
C ALA A 200 5.50 -14.40 25.56
N LEU A 201 6.61 -13.67 25.63
CA LEU A 201 7.90 -14.10 25.06
C LEU A 201 8.48 -15.35 25.75
N ASP A 202 8.18 -15.51 27.05
CA ASP A 202 8.54 -16.69 27.84
C ASP A 202 7.62 -17.89 27.57
N ALA A 203 6.42 -17.66 27.04
CA ALA A 203 5.46 -18.72 26.77
C ALA A 203 5.80 -19.52 25.49
N PRO A 204 5.93 -20.86 25.54
CA PRO A 204 6.20 -21.68 24.36
C PRO A 204 5.08 -21.59 23.32
N VAL A 205 3.84 -21.39 23.77
CA VAL A 205 2.65 -21.20 22.90
C VAL A 205 2.81 -19.98 22.00
N PHE A 206 3.39 -18.87 22.51
CA PHE A 206 3.59 -17.66 21.70
C PHE A 206 4.59 -17.90 20.57
N ARG A 207 5.68 -18.63 20.86
CA ARG A 207 6.67 -19.03 19.84
C ARG A 207 6.04 -19.91 18.76
N ALA A 208 5.23 -20.89 19.18
CA ALA A 208 4.49 -21.76 18.26
C ALA A 208 3.50 -20.96 17.40
N ALA A 209 2.76 -20.01 18.00
CA ALA A 209 1.84 -19.13 17.28
C ALA A 209 2.57 -18.23 16.27
N CYS A 210 3.72 -17.66 16.63
CA CYS A 210 4.54 -16.87 15.70
C CYS A 210 5.07 -17.73 14.54
N ARG A 211 5.50 -18.96 14.81
CA ARG A 211 5.90 -19.90 13.76
C ARG A 211 4.73 -20.21 12.82
N ALA A 212 3.56 -20.54 13.37
CA ALA A 212 2.36 -20.81 12.58
C ALA A 212 1.96 -19.59 11.73
N ALA A 213 1.97 -18.40 12.31
CA ALA A 213 1.68 -17.16 11.60
C ALA A 213 2.69 -16.86 10.48
N ALA A 214 3.97 -17.16 10.69
CA ALA A 214 4.98 -17.00 9.65
C ALA A 214 4.76 -17.97 8.48
N VAL A 215 4.55 -19.25 8.77
CA VAL A 215 4.22 -20.25 7.75
C VAL A 215 2.96 -19.86 6.99
N ALA A 216 1.90 -19.46 7.72
CA ALA A 216 0.65 -19.01 7.13
C ALA A 216 0.85 -17.77 6.25
N THR A 217 1.65 -16.78 6.69
CA THR A 217 1.94 -15.58 5.89
C THR A 217 2.67 -15.95 4.60
N ALA A 218 3.67 -16.83 4.67
CA ALA A 218 4.38 -17.29 3.48
C ALA A 218 3.45 -18.03 2.50
N GLY A 219 2.59 -18.91 3.04
CA GLY A 219 1.57 -19.61 2.26
C GLY A 219 0.58 -18.66 1.61
N VAL A 220 0.01 -17.72 2.38
CA VAL A 220 -0.95 -16.72 1.88
C VAL A 220 -0.32 -15.86 0.79
N GLU A 221 0.92 -15.39 0.94
CA GLU A 221 1.58 -14.62 -0.12
C GLU A 221 1.76 -15.46 -1.39
N LEU A 222 2.19 -16.73 -1.30
CA LEU A 222 2.25 -17.59 -2.48
C LEU A 222 0.86 -17.78 -3.12
N THR A 223 -0.17 -18.04 -2.31
CA THR A 223 -1.55 -18.18 -2.78
C THR A 223 -2.05 -16.90 -3.45
N LEU A 224 -1.76 -15.73 -2.91
CA LEU A 224 -2.11 -14.45 -3.53
C LEU A 224 -1.37 -14.22 -4.85
N GLY A 225 -0.10 -14.62 -4.94
CA GLY A 225 0.68 -14.53 -6.16
C GLY A 225 0.16 -15.45 -7.27
N LEU A 226 -0.18 -16.69 -6.93
CA LEU A 226 -0.82 -17.65 -7.85
C LEU A 226 -2.25 -17.22 -8.20
N GLY A 227 -2.99 -16.67 -7.24
CA GLY A 227 -4.34 -16.12 -7.44
C GLY A 227 -4.31 -14.94 -8.41
N ALA A 228 -3.33 -14.05 -8.28
CA ALA A 228 -3.12 -12.97 -9.24
C ALA A 228 -2.87 -13.48 -10.66
N LEU A 229 -2.28 -14.67 -10.85
CA LEU A 229 -2.06 -15.28 -12.16
C LEU A 229 -3.30 -15.98 -12.76
N GLY A 230 -4.44 -16.02 -12.06
CA GLY A 230 -5.62 -16.73 -12.55
C GLY A 230 -5.80 -18.15 -12.02
N LEU A 231 -4.94 -18.63 -11.13
CA LEU A 231 -5.00 -20.03 -10.66
C LEU A 231 -6.04 -20.28 -9.56
N PHE A 232 -6.64 -19.22 -9.03
CA PHE A 232 -7.73 -19.29 -8.05
C PHE A 232 -8.84 -18.30 -8.42
N PRO A 233 -10.10 -18.55 -8.01
CA PRO A 233 -11.18 -17.59 -8.21
C PRO A 233 -10.85 -16.22 -7.59
N GLY A 234 -11.22 -15.14 -8.28
CA GLY A 234 -10.96 -13.77 -7.82
C GLY A 234 -11.49 -13.50 -6.41
N ALA A 235 -12.69 -13.99 -6.09
CA ALA A 235 -13.30 -13.85 -4.76
C ALA A 235 -12.44 -14.47 -3.64
N VAL A 236 -11.84 -15.65 -3.88
CA VAL A 236 -10.95 -16.31 -2.91
C VAL A 236 -9.68 -15.49 -2.71
N THR A 237 -9.10 -14.97 -3.79
CA THR A 237 -7.91 -14.11 -3.73
C THR A 237 -8.20 -12.85 -2.91
N VAL A 238 -9.34 -12.19 -3.12
CA VAL A 238 -9.74 -10.99 -2.36
C VAL A 238 -10.02 -11.32 -0.89
N LEU A 239 -10.72 -12.42 -0.60
CA LEU A 239 -11.02 -12.88 0.76
C LEU A 239 -9.75 -13.19 1.57
N LEU A 240 -8.67 -13.63 0.92
CA LEU A 240 -7.36 -13.80 1.55
C LEU A 240 -6.58 -12.49 1.66
N ALA A 241 -6.65 -11.62 0.63
CA ALA A 241 -5.88 -10.39 0.56
C ALA A 241 -6.27 -9.39 1.65
N VAL A 242 -7.58 -9.21 1.88
CA VAL A 242 -8.07 -8.20 2.83
C VAL A 242 -7.60 -8.50 4.27
N PRO A 243 -7.85 -9.70 4.85
CA PRO A 243 -7.34 -10.03 6.18
C PRO A 243 -5.82 -9.99 6.27
N ALA A 244 -5.10 -10.46 5.24
CA ALA A 244 -3.64 -10.44 5.22
C ALA A 244 -3.08 -9.02 5.32
N HIS A 245 -3.64 -8.07 4.56
CA HIS A 245 -3.22 -6.67 4.63
C HIS A 245 -3.63 -5.97 5.92
N LEU A 246 -4.79 -6.29 6.49
CA LEU A 246 -5.21 -5.76 7.78
C LEU A 246 -4.30 -6.28 8.91
N ALA A 247 -3.99 -7.58 8.92
CA ALA A 247 -3.07 -8.18 9.86
C ALA A 247 -1.67 -7.55 9.74
N PHE A 248 -1.15 -7.44 8.51
CA PHE A 248 0.15 -6.80 8.27
C PHE A 248 0.18 -5.35 8.75
N THR A 249 -0.89 -4.60 8.53
CA THR A 249 -1.03 -3.21 8.97
C THR A 249 -1.12 -3.09 10.49
N ALA A 250 -1.75 -4.05 11.17
CA ALA A 250 -1.87 -4.07 12.63
C ALA A 250 -0.52 -4.31 13.34
N ILE A 251 0.39 -5.09 12.73
CA ILE A 251 1.68 -5.47 13.30
C ILE A 251 2.88 -4.72 12.71
N SER A 252 2.64 -3.62 12.00
CA SER A 252 3.66 -2.86 11.28
C SER A 252 3.55 -1.36 11.57
N PRO A 253 4.59 -0.56 11.27
CA PRO A 253 4.48 0.89 11.43
C PRO A 253 3.39 1.47 10.53
N ARG A 254 2.70 2.51 10.98
CA ARG A 254 1.64 3.23 10.22
C ARG A 254 2.11 3.68 8.83
N ARG A 255 3.41 3.92 8.64
CA ARG A 255 4.00 4.21 7.31
C ARG A 255 3.94 3.07 6.30
N ILE A 256 3.57 1.84 6.70
CA ILE A 256 3.34 0.74 5.77
C ILE A 256 1.98 0.79 5.10
N VAL A 257 0.99 1.47 5.68
CA VAL A 257 -0.40 1.49 5.18
C VAL A 257 -0.48 1.88 3.70
N PRO A 258 0.29 2.87 3.20
CA PRO A 258 0.28 3.19 1.77
C PRO A 258 0.75 2.03 0.88
N PHE A 259 1.70 1.22 1.36
CA PHE A 259 2.11 0.01 0.65
C PHE A 259 0.98 -1.03 0.67
N SER A 260 0.41 -1.34 1.85
CA SER A 260 -0.68 -2.32 1.97
C SER A 260 -1.90 -1.96 1.13
N ALA A 261 -2.27 -0.68 1.11
CA ALA A 261 -3.37 -0.18 0.30
C ALA A 261 -3.05 -0.27 -1.19
N ALA A 262 -1.86 0.17 -1.63
CA ALA A 262 -1.47 0.06 -3.04
C ALA A 262 -1.39 -1.40 -3.52
N SER A 263 -0.84 -2.31 -2.71
CA SER A 263 -0.75 -3.73 -3.04
C SER A 263 -2.13 -4.39 -3.14
N LEU A 264 -3.05 -4.04 -2.22
CA LEU A 264 -4.43 -4.49 -2.29
C LEU A 264 -5.12 -3.93 -3.55
N GLY A 265 -4.89 -2.66 -3.88
CA GLY A 265 -5.39 -2.03 -5.10
C GLY A 265 -4.91 -2.76 -6.37
N LEU A 266 -3.65 -3.20 -6.41
CA LEU A 266 -3.13 -4.03 -7.51
C LEU A 266 -3.81 -5.40 -7.60
N LEU A 267 -4.05 -6.08 -6.47
CA LEU A 267 -4.77 -7.35 -6.47
C LEU A 267 -6.24 -7.19 -6.91
N LEU A 268 -6.92 -6.15 -6.45
CA LEU A 268 -8.30 -5.85 -6.86
C LEU A 268 -8.36 -5.53 -8.35
N LEU A 269 -7.38 -4.78 -8.86
CA LEU A 269 -7.29 -4.48 -10.29
C LEU A 269 -6.96 -5.74 -11.11
N ALA A 270 -6.14 -6.65 -10.58
CA ALA A 270 -5.86 -7.94 -11.22
C ALA A 270 -7.12 -8.81 -11.37
N ALA A 271 -8.15 -8.65 -10.52
CA ALA A 271 -9.42 -9.36 -10.69
C ALA A 271 -10.15 -9.01 -12.01
N SER A 272 -9.78 -7.91 -12.68
CA SER A 272 -10.26 -7.57 -14.03
C SER A 272 -9.52 -8.30 -15.17
N HIS A 273 -8.59 -9.20 -14.83
CA HIS A 273 -7.89 -10.05 -15.80
C HIS A 273 -8.90 -11.03 -16.46
N PRO A 274 -8.82 -11.28 -17.79
CA PRO A 274 -9.77 -12.15 -18.50
C PRO A 274 -9.89 -13.58 -17.95
N LEU A 275 -8.78 -14.13 -17.46
CA LEU A 275 -8.74 -15.44 -16.79
C LEU A 275 -9.30 -15.43 -15.35
N LEU A 276 -9.51 -14.25 -14.77
CA LEU A 276 -10.04 -14.05 -13.42
C LEU A 276 -11.47 -13.52 -13.39
N SER A 277 -11.96 -12.97 -14.50
CA SER A 277 -13.32 -12.47 -14.65
C SER A 277 -14.32 -13.62 -14.72
N GLY A 278 -14.84 -14.03 -13.57
CA GLY A 278 -16.04 -14.85 -13.48
C GLY A 278 -17.31 -13.99 -13.63
N PRO A 279 -18.49 -14.60 -13.87
CA PRO A 279 -19.75 -13.86 -13.91
C PRO A 279 -20.04 -13.23 -12.52
N GLY A 280 -19.81 -11.92 -12.38
CA GLY A 280 -20.18 -11.17 -11.17
C GLY A 280 -19.18 -10.12 -10.63
N TRP A 281 -18.00 -9.97 -11.22
CA TRP A 281 -16.96 -9.01 -10.79
C TRP A 281 -16.47 -8.09 -11.90
#